data_AF-A0A520A833-F1
#
_entry.id   AF-A0A520A833-F1
#
_cell.length_a   1.000
_cell.length_b   1.000
_cell.length_c   1.000
_cell.angle_alpha   90.00
_cell.angle_beta   90.00
_cell.angle_gamma   90.00
#
_symmetry.space_group_name_H-M   'P 1'
#
loop_
_entity.id
_entity.type
_entity.pdbx_description
1 polymer ?
#
loop_
_entity_poly.entity_id
_entity_poly.type
_entity_poly.pdbx_seq_one_letter_code
_entity_poly.pdbx_strand_id
1 'polypeptide(L)' 'DRTIILYESPHRLLKTLDEFIEHTGPDRQASVSRELTKLFEETVRGTLLEIKSHFENNTLKGEFVICIAGAGKPIKG' A
#
# COMPACT_ATOMS: atom_id res chain seq x y z
N ASP A 1 -15.41 -2.73 -7.31
CA ASP A 1 -14.68 -3.99 -7.65
C ASP A 1 -13.42 -3.78 -8.49
N ARG A 2 -12.78 -2.60 -8.50
CA ARG A 2 -11.57 -2.35 -9.31
C ARG A 2 -10.41 -1.93 -8.42
N THR A 3 -9.19 -2.31 -8.82
CA THR A 3 -7.95 -1.88 -8.18
C THR A 3 -7.81 -0.37 -8.21
N ILE A 4 -7.32 0.20 -7.11
CA ILE A 4 -6.98 1.62 -6.99
C ILE A 4 -5.46 1.74 -7.06
N ILE A 5 -4.96 2.69 -7.86
CA ILE A 5 -3.52 2.99 -7.97
C ILE A 5 -3.31 4.43 -7.53
N LEU A 6 -2.36 4.64 -6.62
CA LEU A 6 -2.00 5.95 -6.09
C LEU A 6 -0.51 6.18 -6.20
N TYR A 7 -0.13 7.42 -6.50
CA TYR A 7 1.23 7.92 -6.29
C TYR A 7 1.27 8.64 -4.95
N GLU A 8 2.29 8.38 -4.15
CA GLU A 8 2.39 8.94 -2.82
C GLU A 8 3.81 9.38 -2.45
N SER A 9 3.87 10.48 -1.71
CA SER A 9 5.12 11.00 -1.16
C SER A 9 5.59 10.15 0.04
N PRO A 10 6.90 10.07 0.33
CA PRO A 10 7.43 9.27 1.42
C PRO A 10 6.87 9.70 2.78
N HIS A 11 6.61 11.00 2.95
CA HIS A 11 6.08 11.58 4.19
C HIS A 11 4.62 11.22 4.48
N ARG A 12 3.87 10.81 3.45
CA ARG A 12 2.45 10.49 3.57
C ARG A 12 2.16 8.99 3.55
N LEU A 13 3.09 8.15 3.12
CA LEU A 13 2.89 6.71 2.94
C LEU A 13 2.19 6.05 4.14
N LEU A 14 2.74 6.19 5.35
CA LEU A 14 2.17 5.51 6.53
C LEU A 14 0.78 6.03 6.88
N LYS A 15 0.57 7.35 6.77
CA LYS A 15 -0.74 7.97 7.00
C LYS A 15 -1.78 7.48 5.99
N THR A 16 -1.41 7.44 4.71
CA THR A 16 -2.28 6.92 3.64
C THR A 16 -2.62 5.45 3.87
N LEU A 17 -1.65 4.61 4.27
CA LEU A 17 -1.91 3.22 4.63
C LEU A 17 -2.87 3.09 5.82
N ASP A 18 -2.73 3.92 6.85
CA ASP A 18 -3.66 3.96 7.99
C ASP A 18 -5.09 4.31 7.56
N GLU A 19 -5.26 5.34 6.73
CA GLU A 19 -6.58 5.74 6.20
C GLU A 19 -7.22 4.59 5.39
N PHE A 20 -6.43 3.84 4.62
CA PHE A 20 -6.94 2.67 3.91
C PHE A 20 -7.30 1.50 4.83
N ILE A 21 -6.52 1.26 5.88
CA ILE A 21 -6.84 0.24 6.89
C ILE A 21 -8.17 0.58 7.56
N GLU A 22 -8.36 1.84 7.95
CA GLU A 22 -9.59 2.33 8.58
C GLU A 22 -10.82 2.12 7.68
N HIS A 23 -10.71 2.45 6.39
CA HIS A 23 -11.86 2.41 5.47
C HIS A 23 -12.08 1.05 4.79
N THR A 24 -11.06 0.23 4.64
CA THR A 24 -11.12 -1.00 3.84
C THR A 24 -10.81 -2.29 4.59
N GLY A 25 -10.37 -2.17 5.84
CA GLY A 25 -9.94 -3.25 6.71
C GLY A 25 -8.44 -3.59 6.57
N PRO A 26 -7.80 -4.07 7.65
CA PRO A 26 -6.37 -4.36 7.67
C PRO A 26 -5.98 -5.48 6.68
N ASP A 27 -6.87 -6.44 6.44
CA ASP A 27 -6.61 -7.63 5.62
C ASP A 27 -6.72 -7.37 4.11
N ARG A 28 -7.03 -6.13 3.70
CA ARG A 28 -7.12 -5.78 2.28
C ARG A 28 -5.77 -6.01 1.61
N GLN A 29 -5.79 -6.75 0.51
CA GLN A 29 -4.58 -6.99 -0.29
C GLN A 29 -4.13 -5.73 -1.01
N ALA A 30 -2.83 -5.47 -0.97
CA ALA A 30 -2.19 -4.37 -1.67
C ALA A 30 -0.76 -4.70 -2.11
N SER A 31 -0.16 -3.79 -2.87
CA SER A 31 1.25 -3.76 -3.23
C SER A 31 1.76 -2.33 -3.11
N VAL A 32 2.93 -2.14 -2.53
CA VAL A 32 3.61 -0.85 -2.49
C VAL A 32 4.97 -1.01 -3.14
N SER A 33 5.20 -0.22 -4.20
CA SER A 33 6.48 -0.16 -4.91
C SER A 33 7.15 1.17 -4.61
N ARG A 34 8.46 1.14 -4.32
CA ARG A 34 9.28 2.32 -4.07
C ARG A 34 10.32 2.47 -5.17
N GLU A 35 10.32 3.63 -5.83
CA GLU A 35 11.35 3.98 -6.80
C GLU A 35 12.40 4.91 -6.16
N LEU A 36 13.67 4.49 -6.19
CA LEU A 36 14.82 5.25 -5.69
C LEU A 36 15.95 5.25 -6.72
N THR A 37 16.58 4.08 -6.91
CA THR A 37 17.51 3.77 -8.00
C THR A 37 17.32 2.31 -8.38
N LYS A 38 17.83 1.86 -9.54
CA LYS A 38 17.77 0.45 -9.96
C LYS A 38 18.31 -0.55 -8.92
N LEU A 39 19.21 -0.10 -8.03
CA LEU A 39 19.81 -0.93 -6.99
C LEU A 39 18.98 -0.98 -5.69
N PHE A 40 18.08 -0.02 -5.48
CA PHE A 40 17.32 0.15 -4.23
C PHE A 40 15.80 0.19 -4.44
N GLU A 41 15.34 -0.17 -5.63
CA GLU A 41 13.92 -0.41 -5.89
C GLU A 41 13.42 -1.57 -5.02
N GLU A 42 12.20 -1.44 -4.54
CA GLU A 42 11.59 -2.42 -3.64
C GLU A 42 10.10 -2.52 -3.95
N THR A 43 9.55 -3.73 -3.87
CA THR A 43 8.10 -3.95 -3.93
C THR A 43 7.68 -4.90 -2.81
N VAL A 44 6.77 -4.42 -1.97
CA VAL A 44 6.20 -5.16 -0.84
C VAL A 44 4.75 -5.48 -1.16
N ARG A 45 4.35 -6.74 -0.94
CA ARG A 45 2.98 -7.23 -1.19
C ARG A 45 2.46 -7.96 0.03
N GLY A 46 1.17 -7.84 0.28
CA GLY A 46 0.49 -8.47 1.41
C GLY A 46 -0.78 -7.74 1.78
N THR A 47 -1.21 -7.94 3.02
CA THR A 47 -2.26 -7.14 3.65
C THR A 47 -1.77 -5.70 3.88
N LEU A 48 -2.70 -4.74 3.95
CA LEU A 48 -2.35 -3.36 4.30
C LEU A 48 -1.60 -3.28 5.63
N LEU A 49 -1.97 -4.11 6.61
CA LEU A 49 -1.30 -4.17 7.90
C LEU A 49 0.16 -4.64 7.79
N GLU A 50 0.41 -5.76 7.10
CA GLU A 50 1.78 -6.27 6.90
C GLU A 50 2.67 -5.25 6.17
N ILE A 51 2.12 -4.62 5.13
CA ILE A 51 2.84 -3.59 4.36
C ILE A 51 3.15 -2.39 5.23
N LYS A 52 2.18 -1.90 6.03
CA LYS A 52 2.41 -0.78 6.94
C LYS A 52 3.51 -1.11 7.94
N SER A 53 3.43 -2.25 8.62
CA SER A 53 4.43 -2.67 9.60
C SER A 53 5.83 -2.83 9.01
N HIS A 54 5.93 -3.24 7.74
CA HIS A 54 7.20 -3.27 7.02
C HIS A 54 7.79 -1.85 6.88
N PHE A 55 6.99 -0.86 6.46
CA PHE A 55 7.48 0.51 6.23
C PHE A 55 7.64 1.36 7.50
N GLU A 56 6.99 1.02 8.62
CA GLU A 56 7.16 1.71 9.91
C GLU A 56 8.60 1.67 10.43
N ASN A 57 9.33 0.59 10.14
CA ASN A 57 10.70 0.38 10.61
C ASN A 57 11.76 0.75 9.56
N ASN A 58 11.34 1.29 8.41
CA ASN A 58 12.21 1.60 7.27
C ASN A 58 12.41 3.10 7.09
N THR A 59 13.55 3.47 6.52
CA THR A 59 13.73 4.85 6.03
C THR A 59 12.88 5.07 4.77
N LEU A 60 11.91 5.98 4.85
CA LEU A 60 11.02 6.32 3.75
C LEU A 60 11.66 7.41 2.88
N LYS A 61 12.10 7.04 1.68
CA LYS A 61 12.69 7.95 0.67
C LYS A 61 12.22 7.54 -0.73
N GLY A 62 12.28 8.46 -1.68
CA GLY A 62 11.84 8.22 -3.05
C GLY A 62 10.32 8.33 -3.20
N GLU A 63 9.83 7.98 -4.39
CA GLU A 63 8.41 8.02 -4.72
C GLU A 63 7.79 6.63 -4.55
N PHE A 64 6.54 6.59 -4.12
CA PHE A 64 5.82 5.36 -3.90
C PHE A 64 4.63 5.23 -4.85
N VAL A 65 4.42 4.01 -5.34
CA VAL A 65 3.20 3.60 -6.03
C VAL A 65 2.48 2.57 -5.17
N ILE A 66 1.23 2.85 -4.82
CA ILE A 66 0.37 2.00 -4.01
C ILE A 66 -0.73 1.43 -4.91
N CYS A 67 -0.80 0.11 -5.00
CA CYS A 67 -1.85 -0.62 -5.70
C CYS A 67 -2.72 -1.37 -4.69
N ILE A 68 -3.98 -0.98 -4.54
CA ILE A 68 -4.89 -1.55 -3.54
C ILE A 68 -5.96 -2.38 -4.25
N ALA A 69 -6.15 -3.63 -3.81
CA ALA A 69 -7.18 -4.48 -4.36
C ALA A 69 -8.55 -3.83 -4.24
N GLY A 70 -9.36 -3.97 -5.29
CA GLY A 70 -10.74 -3.50 -5.26
C GLY A 70 -11.54 -4.18 -4.15
N ALA A 71 -12.68 -3.57 -3.78
CA ALA A 71 -13.65 -4.27 -2.96
C ALA A 71 -13.99 -5.61 -3.62
N GLY A 72 -13.94 -6.71 -2.84
CA GLY A 72 -14.36 -8.02 -3.31
C GLY A 72 -15.79 -7.93 -3.87
N LYS A 73 -16.12 -8.75 -4.87
CA LYS A 73 -17.49 -8.76 -5.40
C LYS A 73 -18.44 -8.99 -4.21
N PRO A 74 -19.48 -8.15 -4.04
CA PRO A 74 -20.51 -8.47 -3.07
C PRO A 74 -21.04 -9.86 -3.40
N ILE A 75 -21.15 -10.70 -2.36
CA ILE A 75 -21.74 -12.03 -2.47
C ILE A 75 -23.14 -11.80 -3.03
N LYS A 76 -23.37 -12.16 -4.29
CA LYS A 76 -24.73 -12.14 -4.85
C LYS A 76 -25.48 -13.28 -4.17
N GLY A 77 -26.37 -12.91 -3.25
CA GLY A 77 -27.41 -13.81 -2.75
C GLY A 77 -28.40 -14.17 -3.84
#